data_AF-A0A528FWF1-F1
#
_entry.id   AF-A0A528FWF1-F1
#
_cell.length_a   1.000
_cell.length_b   1.000
_cell.length_c   1.000
_cell.angle_alpha   90.00
_cell.angle_beta   90.00
_cell.angle_gamma   90.00
#
_symmetry.space_group_name_H-M   'P 1'
#
loop_
_entity.id
_entity.type
_entity.pdbx_description
1 polymer ?
#
loop_
_entity_poly.entity_id
_entity_poly.type
_entity_poly.pdbx_seq_one_letter_code
_entity_poly.pdbx_strand_id
1 'polypeptide(L)'
;TIRPLEMQAVTAEGETISALAINEVALWRQSYQTAKIRITVDGQVRLEELNCDGVMIATPAGSTAYNLSAHGPILPLDAPLLALTPVSPF
;
A
#
# COMPACT_ATOMS: atom_id res chain seq x y z
N THR A 1 -13.81 -9.50 -13.79
CA THR A 1 -13.05 -8.42 -14.45
C THR A 1 -12.06 -7.85 -13.48
N ILE A 2 -10.77 -7.84 -13.81
CA ILE A 2 -9.73 -7.25 -12.95
C ILE A 2 -9.95 -5.74 -12.93
N ARG A 3 -10.05 -5.15 -11.73
CA ARG A 3 -10.08 -3.70 -11.53
C ARG A 3 -8.71 -3.26 -11.03
N PRO A 4 -8.00 -2.38 -11.74
CA PRO A 4 -6.72 -1.88 -11.24
C PRO A 4 -6.95 -1.04 -9.98
N LEU A 5 -5.92 -0.97 -9.14
CA LEU A 5 -5.82 0.09 -8.14
C LEU A 5 -5.64 1.42 -8.86
N GLU A 6 -6.32 2.42 -8.35
CA GLU A 6 -6.08 3.81 -8.70
C GLU A 6 -5.40 4.49 -7.52
N MET A 7 -4.17 4.94 -7.73
CA MET A 7 -3.43 5.74 -6.78
C MET A 7 -3.64 7.20 -7.09
N GLN A 8 -3.90 8.01 -6.07
CA GLN A 8 -3.70 9.45 -6.09
C GLN A 8 -2.71 9.80 -4.99
N ALA A 9 -1.60 10.42 -5.37
CA ALA A 9 -0.56 10.87 -4.46
C ALA A 9 -0.43 12.39 -4.55
N VAL A 10 -0.27 13.04 -3.40
CA VAL A 10 0.00 14.48 -3.31
C VAL A 10 1.44 14.67 -2.84
N THR A 11 2.25 15.37 -3.62
CA THR A 11 3.66 15.64 -3.28
C THR A 11 3.77 16.74 -2.22
N ALA A 12 4.97 16.95 -1.68
CA ALA A 12 5.22 18.01 -0.72
C ALA A 12 4.99 19.42 -1.33
N GLU A 13 5.16 19.55 -2.64
CA GLU A 13 4.92 20.77 -3.41
C GLU A 13 3.44 20.98 -3.74
N GLY A 14 2.57 20.03 -3.36
CA GLY A 14 1.12 20.08 -3.62
C GLY A 14 0.71 19.55 -5.01
N GLU A 15 1.63 18.99 -5.79
CA GLU A 15 1.31 18.36 -7.06
C GLU A 15 0.53 17.06 -6.82
N THR A 16 -0.52 16.81 -7.61
CA THR A 16 -1.28 15.56 -7.57
C THR A 16 -0.89 14.66 -8.73
N ILE A 17 -0.47 13.44 -8.41
CA ILE A 17 -0.06 12.42 -9.38
C ILE A 17 -1.04 11.26 -9.28
N SER A 18 -1.60 10.84 -10.42
CA SER A 18 -2.47 9.66 -10.52
C SER A 18 -1.79 8.53 -11.29
N ALA A 19 -1.93 7.30 -10.82
CA ALA A 19 -1.44 6.11 -11.54
C ALA A 19 -2.38 4.92 -11.35
N LEU A 20 -2.35 4.01 -12.33
CA LEU A 20 -3.04 2.73 -12.25
C LEU A 20 -2.04 1.60 -12.00
N ALA A 21 -2.42 0.65 -11.14
CA ALA A 21 -1.62 -0.54 -10.86
C ALA A 21 -2.47 -1.81 -10.92
N ILE A 22 -1.94 -2.85 -11.56
CA ILE A 22 -2.62 -4.17 -11.61
C ILE A 22 -2.37 -4.93 -10.31
N ASN A 23 -1.13 -4.90 -9.81
CA ASN A 23 -0.72 -5.69 -8.66
C ASN A 23 -0.79 -4.87 -7.38
N GLU A 24 0.14 -3.92 -7.20
CA GLU A 24 0.23 -3.13 -5.98
C GLU A 24 0.64 -1.68 -6.23
N VAL A 25 0.31 -0.83 -5.25
CA VAL A 25 0.88 0.50 -5.07
C VAL A 25 1.69 0.46 -3.79
N ALA A 26 2.95 0.89 -3.85
CA ALA A 26 3.85 0.89 -2.71
C ALA A 26 4.39 2.29 -2.42
N LEU A 27 4.39 2.66 -1.14
CA LEU A 27 5.00 3.87 -0.61
C LEU A 27 6.27 3.49 0.14
N TRP A 28 7.37 4.13 -0.21
CA TRP A 28 8.69 3.89 0.37
C TRP A 28 9.28 5.15 0.98
N ARG A 29 10.05 5.00 2.06
CA ARG A 29 10.94 6.06 2.50
C ARG A 29 11.96 6.40 1.41
N GLN A 30 12.25 7.69 1.25
CA GLN A 30 13.33 8.15 0.37
C GLN A 30 14.68 8.25 1.08
N SER A 31 14.67 8.38 2.41
CA SER A 31 15.88 8.52 3.22
C SER A 31 16.22 7.23 3.97
N TYR A 32 17.35 7.21 4.69
CA TYR A 32 17.72 6.11 5.59
C TYR A 32 16.93 6.08 6.90
N GLN A 33 16.11 7.10 7.18
CA GLN A 33 15.29 7.18 8.40
C GLN A 33 13.97 6.44 8.22
N THR A 34 13.50 5.80 9.27
CA THR A 34 12.20 5.12 9.33
C THR A 34 11.07 6.07 8.92
N ALA A 35 10.14 5.58 8.10
CA ALA A 35 8.91 6.30 7.79
C ALA A 35 7.90 6.15 8.93
N LYS A 36 7.21 7.25 9.24
CA LYS A 36 6.06 7.27 10.14
C LYS A 36 4.81 7.46 9.30
N ILE A 37 4.02 6.40 9.17
CA ILE A 37 2.88 6.36 8.26
C ILE A 37 1.58 6.26 9.08
N ARG A 38 0.69 7.24 8.93
CA ARG A 38 -0.69 7.15 9.40
C ARG A 38 -1.53 6.42 8.36
N ILE A 39 -2.40 5.51 8.78
CA ILE A 39 -3.31 4.78 7.90
C ILE A 39 -4.76 5.13 8.25
N THR A 40 -5.46 5.63 7.25
CA THR A 40 -6.89 5.95 7.30
C THR A 40 -7.62 5.13 6.25
N VAL A 41 -8.73 4.51 6.64
CA VAL A 41 -9.61 3.74 5.74
C VAL A 41 -11.02 4.28 5.89
N ASP A 42 -11.64 4.67 4.78
CA ASP A 42 -12.99 5.25 4.72
C ASP A 42 -13.17 6.44 5.68
N GLY A 43 -12.16 7.33 5.72
CA GLY A 43 -12.16 8.52 6.58
C GLY A 43 -11.91 8.25 8.07
N GLN A 44 -11.73 6.99 8.49
CA GLN A 44 -11.44 6.62 9.87
C GLN A 44 -9.98 6.22 10.03
N VAL A 45 -9.28 6.79 11.01
CA VAL A 45 -7.91 6.39 11.34
C VAL A 45 -7.94 4.97 11.89
N ARG A 46 -7.27 4.06 11.20
CA ARG A 46 -7.13 2.66 11.60
C ARG A 46 -5.81 2.40 12.31
N LEU A 47 -4.78 3.18 11.97
CA LEU A 47 -3.48 3.15 12.63
C LEU A 47 -2.90 4.56 12.66
N GLU A 48 -2.65 5.08 13.86
CA GLU A 48 -2.19 6.46 14.04
C GLU A 48 -0.75 6.65 13.55
N GLU A 49 0.12 5.69 13.84
CA GLU A 49 1.52 5.71 13.43
C GLU A 49 2.02 4.27 13.21
N LEU A 50 2.52 4.00 12.00
CA LEU A 50 3.27 2.81 11.62
C LEU A 50 4.72 3.21 11.36
N ASN A 51 5.66 2.62 12.10
CA ASN A 51 7.09 2.80 11.89
C ASN A 51 7.60 1.68 10.97
N CYS A 52 8.03 2.01 9.75
CA CYS A 52 8.46 1.01 8.76
C CYS A 52 9.38 1.60 7.68
N ASP A 53 9.89 0.75 6.78
CA ASP A 53 10.56 1.21 5.56
C ASP A 53 9.55 1.70 4.50
N GLY A 54 8.33 1.16 4.54
CA GLY A 54 7.26 1.46 3.60
C GLY A 54 6.00 0.66 3.85
N VAL A 55 4.98 0.90 3.03
CA VAL A 55 3.72 0.16 3.05
C VAL A 55 3.21 -0.01 1.63
N MET A 56 2.56 -1.13 1.34
CA MET A 56 1.91 -1.36 0.05
C MET A 56 0.47 -1.79 0.19
N ILE A 57 -0.33 -1.46 -0.82
CA ILE A 57 -1.69 -1.95 -1.02
C ILE A 57 -1.69 -2.84 -2.26
N ALA A 58 -2.10 -4.09 -2.13
CA ALA A 58 -2.14 -5.06 -3.22
C ALA A 58 -3.56 -5.53 -3.54
N THR A 59 -3.85 -5.69 -4.83
CA THR A 59 -5.03 -6.39 -5.32
C THR A 59 -4.93 -7.89 -5.03
N PRO A 60 -6.02 -8.66 -5.19
CA PRO A 60 -5.91 -10.11 -5.13
C PRO A 60 -4.92 -10.72 -6.12
N ALA A 61 -4.83 -10.17 -7.33
CA ALA A 61 -3.85 -10.60 -8.34
C ALA A 61 -2.41 -10.24 -7.93
N GLY A 62 -2.21 -9.09 -7.28
CA GLY A 62 -0.93 -8.67 -6.72
C GLY A 62 -0.54 -9.36 -5.41
N SER A 63 -1.46 -10.08 -4.76
CA SER A 63 -1.22 -10.68 -3.45
C SER A 63 -0.07 -11.70 -3.45
N THR A 64 0.19 -12.33 -4.60
CA THR A 64 1.30 -13.27 -4.82
C THR A 64 2.57 -12.63 -5.40
N ALA A 65 2.55 -11.32 -5.67
CA ALA A 65 3.70 -10.57 -6.18
C ALA A 65 4.56 -10.03 -5.02
N TYR A 66 4.90 -8.73 -5.02
CA TYR A 66 5.80 -8.20 -3.99
C TYR A 66 5.18 -8.27 -2.58
N ASN A 67 3.85 -8.17 -2.50
CA ASN A 67 3.09 -8.39 -1.29
C ASN A 67 3.49 -9.70 -0.58
N LEU A 68 3.61 -10.80 -1.32
CA LEU A 68 3.99 -12.10 -0.74
C LEU A 68 5.43 -12.10 -0.22
N SER A 69 6.37 -11.47 -0.94
CA SER A 69 7.76 -11.35 -0.47
C SER A 69 7.86 -10.49 0.79
N ALA A 70 6.95 -9.52 0.97
CA ALA A 70 6.82 -8.73 2.18
C ALA A 70 5.99 -9.43 3.28
N HIS A 71 5.73 -10.74 3.14
CA HIS A 71 4.95 -11.56 4.07
C HIS A 71 3.47 -11.15 4.20
N GLY A 72 2.93 -10.46 3.20
CA GLY A 72 1.51 -10.20 3.07
C GLY A 72 0.71 -11.46 2.74
N PRO A 73 -0.61 -11.47 3.01
CA PRO A 73 -1.46 -12.62 2.77
C PRO A 73 -1.68 -12.86 1.27
N ILE A 74 -1.86 -14.13 0.89
CA ILE A 74 -2.40 -14.50 -0.41
C ILE A 74 -3.92 -14.34 -0.37
N LEU A 75 -4.48 -13.67 -1.37
CA LEU A 75 -5.93 -13.44 -1.49
C LEU A 75 -6.50 -14.27 -2.65
N PRO A 76 -7.69 -14.88 -2.50
CA PRO A 76 -8.43 -15.44 -3.63
C PRO A 76 -8.72 -14.36 -4.68
N LEU A 77 -8.63 -14.69 -5.97
CA LEU A 77 -8.77 -13.72 -7.07
C LEU A 77 -10.13 -12.99 -7.10
N ASP A 78 -11.17 -13.62 -6.55
CA ASP A 78 -12.54 -13.12 -6.45
C ASP A 78 -12.84 -12.43 -5.11
N ALA A 79 -11.87 -12.38 -4.19
CA ALA A 79 -12.04 -11.72 -2.90
C ALA A 79 -12.26 -10.21 -3.08
N PRO A 80 -13.31 -9.62 -2.48
CA PRO A 80 -13.55 -8.18 -2.52
C PRO A 80 -12.69 -7.45 -1.49
N LEU A 81 -11.40 -7.77 -1.45
CA LEU A 81 -10.45 -7.30 -0.44
C LEU A 81 -9.17 -6.78 -1.10
N LEU A 82 -8.51 -5.86 -0.43
CA LEU A 82 -7.14 -5.44 -0.71
C LEU A 82 -6.25 -5.81 0.47
N ALA A 83 -5.02 -6.21 0.20
CA ALA A 83 -4.04 -6.47 1.24
C ALA A 83 -3.24 -5.19 1.52
N LEU A 84 -3.19 -4.77 2.79
CA LEU A 84 -2.27 -3.73 3.26
C LEU A 84 -1.12 -4.42 3.97
N THR A 85 0.09 -4.27 3.42
CA THR A 85 1.28 -4.97 3.92
C THR A 85 2.40 -3.96 4.20
N PRO A 86 2.82 -3.81 5.47
CA PRO A 86 3.98 -3.00 5.80
C PRO A 86 5.28 -3.71 5.41
N VAL A 87 6.34 -2.95 5.16
CA VAL A 87 7.68 -3.48 4.90
C VAL A 87 8.61 -3.11 6.03
N SER A 88 9.20 -4.12 6.66
CA SER A 88 10.04 -3.97 7.86
C SER A 88 9.36 -3.13 8.97
N PRO A 89 8.15 -3.48 9.46
CA PRO A 89 7.52 -2.75 10.55
C PRO A 89 8.21 -2.99 11.90
N PHE A 90 8.19 -1.98 12.77
CA PHE A 90 8.72 -2.01 14.14
C PHE A 90 7.69 -1.54 15.17
#